data_AF-A0A4Y7J4K2-F1
#
_entry.id   AF-A0A4Y7J4K2-F1
#
_cell.length_a   1.000
_cell.length_b   1.000
_cell.length_c   1.000
_cell.angle_alpha   90.00
_cell.angle_beta   90.00
_cell.angle_gamma   90.00
#
_symmetry.space_group_name_H-M   'P 1'
#
loop_
_entity.id
_entity.type
_entity.pdbx_description
1 polymer ?
#
loop_
_entity_poly.entity_id
_entity_poly.type
_entity_poly.pdbx_seq_one_letter_code
_entity_poly.pdbx_strand_id
1 'polypeptide(L)'
;MAFSGGLSFVFVTGTFILFLALKSAEGGTQFVRKVFNVKSSKHDASHFYFDTLPNNGKHSVSKPRPRVFNVRYFGAVGDGWNDDTAAFTMAWKAACEVRSGVVLAPEGYIFMINPTTFYGPCKPGLTFQVDGVLMPPDGPYFWPKSVSMAQWLVFFQVDRMTLTGDGIIEGNGDKWWELPCKPHRGPNGTTLPGPCDSPALLMFFWSSNLHVSNLHIRNSPQFHMKFDNCTEVVIRNISLDSPALSPNTDGIHIEQTKSVGIYDTNIANGDDCISIGAGCTDVDIKNITCTHSHGISIGSLGAEQNRRACVSNITVRNVYMKDSDNGVRIKTWQGGSGSVSGVTFQDIEMDNVRNCIIVDQYYCLAEECQNKTSAVFINDVSYINIKGTYDVITKPVHFACSDTVPCMNITISEVNLLPSEGKSEIDPFCWNVYGRLETETEPRIRCLQEGEPDSVSERFRDVC
;
A
#
# COMPACT_ATOMS: atom_id res chain seq x y z
N MET A 1 -46.60 -19.48 5.82
CA MET A 1 -46.42 -20.44 4.71
C MET A 1 -45.48 -19.80 3.71
N ALA A 2 -44.21 -20.20 3.72
CA ALA A 2 -43.23 -19.80 2.72
C ALA A 2 -43.29 -20.80 1.56
N PHE A 3 -43.45 -20.31 0.33
CA PHE A 3 -43.31 -21.10 -0.89
C PHE A 3 -41.91 -20.86 -1.45
N SER A 4 -41.15 -21.93 -1.72
CA SER A 4 -39.95 -21.89 -2.56
C SER A 4 -40.32 -22.34 -3.97
N GLY A 5 -39.97 -21.53 -4.98
CA GLY A 5 -40.19 -21.85 -6.39
C GLY A 5 -38.99 -21.43 -7.22
N GLY A 6 -38.39 -22.38 -7.94
CA GLY A 6 -37.31 -22.12 -8.90
C GLY A 6 -37.87 -21.75 -10.28
N LEU A 7 -37.23 -20.78 -10.95
CA LEU A 7 -37.53 -20.36 -12.32
C LEU A 7 -36.51 -20.97 -13.28
N SER A 8 -36.96 -21.58 -14.38
CA SER A 8 -36.10 -22.06 -15.47
C SER A 8 -36.62 -21.56 -16.83
N PHE A 9 -35.72 -21.11 -17.69
CA PHE A 9 -36.02 -20.65 -19.06
C PHE A 9 -35.39 -21.58 -20.10
N VAL A 10 -36.11 -21.86 -21.20
CA VAL A 10 -35.59 -22.60 -22.36
C VAL A 10 -35.90 -21.80 -23.62
N PHE A 11 -34.88 -21.60 -24.46
CA PHE A 11 -34.97 -20.86 -25.72
C PHE A 11 -35.08 -21.81 -26.91
N VAL A 12 -36.15 -21.65 -27.71
CA VAL A 12 -36.25 -22.23 -29.06
C VAL A 12 -36.89 -21.20 -29.97
N THR A 13 -36.15 -20.78 -31.01
CA THR A 13 -36.58 -19.96 -32.16
C THR A 13 -37.78 -19.02 -31.92
N GLY A 14 -37.51 -17.81 -31.43
CA GLY A 14 -38.44 -16.67 -31.53
C GLY A 14 -39.74 -16.73 -30.71
N THR A 15 -39.97 -17.74 -29.88
CA THR A 15 -41.17 -17.84 -29.02
C THR A 15 -40.76 -17.99 -27.56
N PHE A 16 -41.28 -17.13 -26.67
CA PHE A 16 -41.10 -17.27 -25.22
C PHE A 16 -42.15 -18.23 -24.65
N ILE A 17 -41.71 -19.30 -23.98
CA ILE A 17 -42.59 -20.21 -23.22
C ILE A 17 -42.17 -20.18 -21.76
N LEU A 18 -43.09 -19.77 -20.88
CA LEU A 18 -42.90 -19.73 -19.43
C LEU A 18 -43.59 -20.94 -18.80
N PHE A 19 -42.87 -21.72 -18.00
CA PHE A 19 -43.42 -22.79 -17.17
C PHE A 19 -43.34 -22.39 -15.69
N LEU A 20 -44.49 -22.38 -15.01
CA LEU A 20 -44.58 -22.22 -13.55
C LEU A 20 -45.01 -23.56 -12.96
N ALA A 21 -44.17 -24.14 -12.10
CA ALA A 21 -44.50 -25.32 -11.31
C ALA A 21 -44.98 -24.87 -9.93
N LEU A 22 -46.23 -25.20 -9.58
CA LEU A 22 -46.80 -24.96 -8.26
C LEU A 22 -47.03 -26.32 -7.58
N LYS A 23 -46.46 -26.51 -6.38
CA LYS A 23 -46.73 -27.68 -5.53
C LYS A 23 -47.89 -27.37 -4.59
N SER A 24 -48.95 -28.19 -4.66
CA SER A 24 -50.05 -28.21 -3.69
C SER A 24 -49.71 -29.13 -2.51
N ALA A 25 -50.27 -28.85 -1.33
CA ALA A 25 -50.03 -29.60 -0.09
C ALA A 25 -50.66 -31.02 -0.07
N GLU A 26 -51.39 -31.40 -1.11
CA GLU A 26 -51.87 -32.77 -1.31
C GLU A 26 -51.39 -33.31 -2.66
N GLY A 27 -50.17 -33.85 -2.68
CA GLY A 27 -49.72 -34.93 -3.59
C GLY A 27 -49.76 -34.77 -5.12
N GLY A 28 -50.24 -33.66 -5.70
CA GLY A 28 -50.37 -33.48 -7.16
C GLY A 28 -49.56 -32.30 -7.71
N THR A 29 -48.82 -32.51 -8.81
CA THR A 29 -48.14 -31.44 -9.57
C THR A 29 -49.01 -31.01 -10.74
N GLN A 30 -49.41 -29.73 -10.81
CA GLN A 30 -50.10 -29.15 -11.97
C GLN A 30 -49.16 -28.18 -12.73
N PHE A 31 -49.16 -28.27 -14.06
CA PHE A 31 -48.44 -27.35 -14.94
C PHE A 31 -49.41 -26.37 -15.60
N VAL A 32 -49.15 -25.06 -15.46
CA VAL A 32 -49.92 -24.02 -16.15
C VAL A 32 -49.11 -23.50 -17.35
N ARG A 33 -49.66 -23.62 -18.57
CA ARG A 33 -49.04 -23.16 -19.82
C ARG A 33 -49.67 -21.85 -20.28
N LYS A 34 -48.86 -20.80 -20.46
CA LYS A 34 -49.32 -19.53 -21.08
C LYS A 34 -48.40 -19.20 -22.27
N VAL A 35 -49.00 -18.97 -23.43
CA VAL A 35 -48.28 -18.70 -24.70
C VAL A 35 -48.50 -17.24 -25.08
N PHE A 36 -47.42 -16.51 -25.40
CA PHE A 36 -47.48 -15.15 -25.93
C PHE A 36 -47.02 -15.16 -27.39
N ASN A 37 -47.83 -14.56 -28.28
CA ASN A 37 -47.49 -14.39 -29.70
C ASN A 37 -47.21 -12.91 -29.98
N VAL A 38 -46.02 -12.59 -30.49
CA VAL A 38 -45.66 -11.25 -30.99
C VAL A 38 -45.78 -11.26 -32.52
N LYS A 39 -46.65 -10.42 -33.09
CA LYS A 39 -46.79 -10.25 -34.55
C LYS A 39 -45.73 -9.28 -35.08
N SER A 40 -45.03 -9.69 -36.15
CA SER A 40 -44.18 -8.84 -36.99
C SER A 40 -44.93 -8.54 -38.29
N SER A 41 -45.04 -7.28 -38.71
CA SER A 41 -45.54 -6.89 -40.04
C SER A 41 -44.38 -6.52 -40.98
N LYS A 42 -44.42 -7.00 -42.23
CA LYS A 42 -43.44 -6.76 -43.31
C LYS A 42 -43.98 -5.82 -44.40
N HIS A 43 -43.01 -5.28 -45.15
CA HIS A 43 -43.00 -4.77 -46.54
C HIS A 43 -43.13 -3.25 -46.72
N ASP A 44 -42.12 -2.61 -47.32
CA ASP A 44 -41.94 -2.58 -48.78
C ASP A 44 -40.48 -2.32 -49.19
N ALA A 45 -40.09 -2.83 -50.36
CA ALA A 45 -38.75 -2.68 -50.94
C ALA A 45 -38.85 -2.03 -52.33
N SER A 46 -38.14 -0.93 -52.54
CA SER A 46 -37.87 -0.40 -53.88
C SER A 46 -36.39 0.01 -53.99
N HIS A 47 -35.73 -0.51 -55.02
CA HIS A 47 -34.34 -0.28 -55.37
C HIS A 47 -34.17 1.09 -56.07
N PHE A 48 -33.17 1.88 -55.67
CA PHE A 48 -32.50 2.84 -56.57
C PHE A 48 -30.99 2.88 -56.28
N TYR A 49 -30.26 3.20 -57.35
CA TYR A 49 -28.82 3.02 -57.58
C TYR A 49 -27.89 3.94 -56.74
N PHE A 50 -26.62 3.53 -56.72
CA PHE A 50 -25.42 4.12 -56.10
C PHE A 50 -25.28 5.65 -56.17
N ASP A 51 -24.69 6.22 -55.10
CA ASP A 51 -23.50 7.07 -55.23
C ASP A 51 -22.61 6.95 -53.99
N THR A 52 -21.31 6.76 -54.22
CA THR A 52 -20.26 6.73 -53.19
C THR A 52 -19.68 8.13 -53.05
N LEU A 53 -19.69 8.68 -51.83
CA LEU A 53 -18.88 9.84 -51.47
C LEU A 53 -18.10 9.54 -50.18
N PRO A 54 -16.80 9.90 -50.10
CA PRO A 54 -15.96 9.56 -48.97
C PRO A 54 -16.20 10.55 -47.83
N ASN A 55 -16.78 10.08 -46.71
CA ASN A 55 -16.83 10.91 -45.52
C ASN A 55 -15.59 10.66 -44.66
N ASN A 56 -14.59 11.53 -44.85
CA ASN A 56 -13.49 11.78 -43.92
C ASN A 56 -14.07 12.33 -42.60
N GLY A 57 -14.55 11.44 -41.74
CA GLY A 57 -14.98 11.76 -40.39
C GLY A 57 -14.04 11.13 -39.38
N LYS A 58 -13.08 11.89 -38.86
CA LYS A 58 -12.41 11.55 -37.59
C LYS A 58 -13.49 11.51 -36.51
N HIS A 59 -14.04 10.33 -36.25
CA HIS A 59 -14.83 10.11 -35.04
C HIS A 59 -13.88 10.22 -33.85
N SER A 60 -13.78 11.42 -33.27
CA SER A 60 -13.28 11.56 -31.91
C SER A 60 -14.22 10.74 -31.03
N VAL A 61 -13.74 9.63 -30.48
CA VAL A 61 -14.45 8.89 -29.44
C VAL A 61 -14.61 9.87 -28.27
N SER A 62 -15.80 10.45 -28.10
CA SER A 62 -16.11 11.30 -26.96
C SER A 62 -15.89 10.45 -25.72
N LYS A 63 -14.93 10.84 -24.86
CA LYS A 63 -14.76 10.18 -23.56
C LYS A 63 -16.12 10.14 -22.86
N PRO A 64 -16.59 8.98 -22.39
CA PRO A 64 -17.87 8.90 -21.68
C PRO A 64 -17.83 9.86 -20.49
N ARG A 65 -18.88 10.69 -20.36
CA ARG A 65 -18.99 11.61 -19.22
C ARG A 65 -19.04 10.78 -17.92
N PRO A 66 -18.26 11.12 -16.89
CA PRO A 66 -18.30 10.41 -15.61
C PRO A 66 -19.72 10.42 -15.03
N ARG A 67 -20.15 9.29 -14.47
CA ARG A 67 -21.44 9.19 -13.76
C ARG A 67 -21.18 9.32 -12.28
N VAL A 68 -21.71 10.38 -11.67
CA VAL A 68 -21.48 10.69 -10.25
C VAL A 68 -22.54 10.05 -9.37
N PHE A 69 -22.09 9.29 -8.37
CA PHE A 69 -22.85 8.63 -7.33
C PHE A 69 -22.49 9.31 -6.01
N ASN A 70 -23.14 10.44 -5.74
CA ASN A 70 -22.95 11.19 -4.49
C ASN A 70 -23.57 10.40 -3.33
N VAL A 71 -22.76 10.07 -2.33
CA VAL A 71 -23.17 9.24 -1.17
C VAL A 71 -24.37 9.82 -0.40
N ARG A 72 -24.58 11.14 -0.46
CA ARG A 72 -25.75 11.81 0.12
C ARG A 72 -27.05 11.37 -0.53
N TYR A 73 -27.05 11.09 -1.84
CA TYR A 73 -28.22 10.58 -2.55
C TYR A 73 -28.51 9.10 -2.25
N PHE A 74 -27.57 8.42 -1.59
CA PHE A 74 -27.73 7.07 -1.06
C PHE A 74 -28.04 7.06 0.45
N GLY A 75 -28.30 8.23 1.04
CA GLY A 75 -28.74 8.37 2.42
C GLY A 75 -27.65 8.64 3.46
N ALA A 76 -26.39 8.86 3.05
CA ALA A 76 -25.34 9.27 3.99
C ALA A 76 -25.76 10.58 4.66
N VAL A 77 -25.60 10.71 5.98
CA VAL A 77 -25.93 11.88 6.81
C VAL A 77 -24.78 12.88 6.87
N GLY A 78 -23.52 12.41 6.91
CA GLY A 78 -22.34 13.27 6.80
C GLY A 78 -22.16 14.27 7.95
N ASP A 79 -22.55 13.88 9.18
CA ASP A 79 -22.44 14.71 10.38
C ASP A 79 -21.30 14.30 11.33
N GLY A 80 -20.54 13.26 10.99
CA GLY A 80 -19.42 12.73 11.77
C GLY A 80 -19.81 11.77 12.89
N TRP A 81 -21.10 11.45 13.05
CA TRP A 81 -21.60 10.60 14.13
C TRP A 81 -22.45 9.44 13.63
N ASN A 82 -23.30 9.68 12.63
CA ASN A 82 -24.12 8.64 12.04
C ASN A 82 -23.29 7.67 11.20
N ASP A 83 -23.62 6.40 11.27
CA ASP A 83 -22.98 5.36 10.46
C ASP A 83 -23.44 5.47 8.99
N ASP A 84 -22.56 6.02 8.16
CA ASP A 84 -22.80 6.25 6.74
C ASP A 84 -22.39 5.06 5.85
N THR A 85 -21.96 3.94 6.44
CA THR A 85 -21.47 2.76 5.72
C THR A 85 -22.44 2.22 4.68
N ALA A 86 -23.73 2.15 5.02
CA ALA A 86 -24.75 1.63 4.11
C ALA A 86 -24.85 2.50 2.83
N ALA A 87 -24.76 3.82 2.98
CA ALA A 87 -24.82 4.73 1.84
C ALA A 87 -23.58 4.62 0.95
N PHE A 88 -22.39 4.53 1.54
CA PHE A 88 -21.14 4.34 0.80
C PHE A 88 -21.11 3.00 0.04
N THR A 89 -21.52 1.91 0.69
CA THR A 89 -21.56 0.58 0.05
C THR A 89 -22.59 0.51 -1.08
N MET A 90 -23.74 1.19 -0.97
CA MET A 90 -24.71 1.29 -2.06
C MET A 90 -24.20 2.16 -3.21
N ALA A 91 -23.61 3.32 -2.92
CA ALA A 91 -23.02 4.19 -3.93
C ALA A 91 -21.89 3.48 -4.69
N TRP A 92 -21.02 2.77 -3.98
CA TRP A 92 -19.96 1.94 -4.56
C TRP A 92 -20.51 0.88 -5.50
N LYS A 93 -21.49 0.08 -5.06
CA LYS A 93 -22.09 -0.97 -5.91
C LYS A 93 -22.66 -0.39 -7.20
N ALA A 94 -23.39 0.73 -7.10
CA ALA A 94 -23.97 1.39 -8.28
C ALA A 94 -22.90 1.96 -9.23
N ALA A 95 -21.84 2.57 -8.68
CA ALA A 95 -20.72 3.08 -9.47
C ALA A 95 -19.90 1.97 -10.14
N CYS A 96 -19.70 0.85 -9.44
CA CYS A 96 -18.93 -0.30 -9.89
C CYS A 96 -19.54 -0.99 -11.12
N GLU A 97 -20.86 -0.87 -11.33
CA GLU A 97 -21.59 -1.46 -12.47
C GLU A 97 -21.48 -0.65 -13.78
N VAL A 98 -20.95 0.58 -13.74
CA VAL A 98 -20.88 1.48 -14.90
C VAL A 98 -19.45 1.89 -15.23
N ARG A 99 -19.16 2.10 -16.51
CA ARG A 99 -17.87 2.67 -16.93
C ARG A 99 -17.77 4.11 -16.43
N SER A 100 -16.60 4.48 -15.91
CA SER A 100 -16.34 5.84 -15.42
C SER A 100 -17.31 6.28 -14.32
N GLY A 101 -17.69 5.36 -13.42
CA GLY A 101 -18.45 5.68 -12.22
C GLY A 101 -17.59 6.45 -11.21
N VAL A 102 -18.19 7.44 -10.53
CA VAL A 102 -17.54 8.22 -9.49
C VAL A 102 -18.35 8.09 -8.20
N VAL A 103 -17.81 7.44 -7.18
CA VAL A 103 -18.34 7.54 -5.81
C VAL A 103 -17.86 8.85 -5.24
N LEU A 104 -18.76 9.75 -4.86
CA LEU A 104 -18.41 11.09 -4.37
C LEU A 104 -18.81 11.25 -2.91
N ALA A 105 -17.82 11.48 -2.04
CA ALA A 105 -17.98 12.02 -0.69
C ALA A 105 -17.77 13.55 -0.74
N PRO A 106 -18.83 14.36 -0.82
CA PRO A 106 -18.73 15.79 -1.12
C PRO A 106 -18.14 16.60 0.03
N GLU A 107 -17.56 17.76 -0.33
CA GLU A 107 -17.11 18.79 0.61
C GLU A 107 -18.23 19.26 1.56
N GLY A 108 -17.83 19.77 2.73
CA GLY A 108 -18.76 20.28 3.75
C GLY A 108 -19.43 19.21 4.61
N TYR A 109 -19.07 17.94 4.45
CA TYR A 109 -19.58 16.82 5.23
C TYR A 109 -18.47 15.99 5.87
N ILE A 110 -18.80 15.36 7.00
CA ILE A 110 -17.92 14.43 7.72
C ILE A 110 -18.64 13.08 7.79
N PHE A 111 -18.12 12.06 7.14
CA PHE A 111 -18.75 10.76 7.05
C PHE A 111 -18.06 9.79 7.99
N MET A 112 -18.77 9.31 9.01
CA MET A 112 -18.30 8.21 9.85
C MET A 112 -18.66 6.89 9.16
N ILE A 113 -17.65 6.08 8.86
CA ILE A 113 -17.81 4.80 8.17
C ILE A 113 -17.26 3.70 9.07
N ASN A 114 -18.05 2.66 9.34
CA ASN A 114 -17.58 1.44 9.97
C ASN A 114 -16.60 0.67 9.06
N PRO A 115 -15.78 -0.24 9.60
CA PRO A 115 -14.83 -1.02 8.81
C PRO A 115 -15.52 -1.76 7.67
N THR A 116 -15.05 -1.53 6.45
CA THR A 116 -15.78 -1.90 5.23
C THR A 116 -14.84 -2.32 4.12
N THR A 117 -15.22 -3.38 3.41
CA THR A 117 -14.55 -3.81 2.18
C THR A 117 -15.39 -3.44 0.95
N PHE A 118 -14.77 -2.68 0.05
CA PHE A 118 -15.24 -2.36 -1.27
C PHE A 118 -14.70 -3.38 -2.28
N TYR A 119 -15.59 -4.24 -2.77
CA TYR A 119 -15.24 -5.35 -3.66
C TYR A 119 -15.32 -4.96 -5.13
N GLY A 120 -14.34 -5.41 -5.91
CA GLY A 120 -14.43 -5.57 -7.36
C GLY A 120 -14.85 -6.99 -7.78
N PRO A 121 -14.75 -7.33 -9.08
CA PRO A 121 -14.28 -6.47 -10.16
C PRO A 121 -15.32 -5.42 -10.56
N CYS A 122 -14.86 -4.21 -10.85
CA CYS A 122 -15.70 -3.11 -11.33
C CYS A 122 -15.50 -2.84 -12.83
N LYS A 123 -16.43 -2.10 -13.44
CA LYS A 123 -16.20 -1.55 -14.78
C LYS A 123 -15.05 -0.53 -14.76
N PRO A 124 -14.26 -0.41 -15.85
CA PRO A 124 -13.07 0.45 -15.86
C PRO A 124 -13.36 1.92 -15.62
N GLY A 125 -12.39 2.61 -15.01
CA GLY A 125 -12.42 4.05 -14.77
C GLY A 125 -13.20 4.44 -13.50
N LEU A 126 -13.35 3.51 -12.56
CA LEU A 126 -13.98 3.79 -11.27
C LEU A 126 -13.15 4.81 -10.50
N THR A 127 -13.80 5.86 -10.00
CA THR A 127 -13.18 6.86 -9.13
C THR A 127 -13.87 6.86 -7.78
N PHE A 128 -13.11 6.82 -6.69
CA PHE A 128 -13.58 7.17 -5.37
C PHE A 128 -13.02 8.55 -5.05
N GLN A 129 -13.91 9.55 -5.04
CA GLN A 129 -13.57 10.95 -4.84
C GLN A 129 -13.96 11.40 -3.43
N VAL A 130 -12.99 11.86 -2.65
CA VAL A 130 -13.13 12.33 -1.27
C VAL A 130 -12.84 13.83 -1.21
N ASP A 131 -13.89 14.64 -1.21
CA ASP A 131 -13.79 16.11 -1.07
C ASP A 131 -14.19 16.57 0.34
N GLY A 132 -14.93 15.73 1.08
CA GLY A 132 -15.26 15.94 2.49
C GLY A 132 -14.24 15.30 3.45
N VAL A 133 -14.73 14.85 4.61
CA VAL A 133 -13.94 14.08 5.58
C VAL A 133 -14.48 12.66 5.68
N LEU A 134 -13.62 11.65 5.63
CA LEU A 134 -13.95 10.28 6.04
C LEU A 134 -13.28 9.99 7.38
N MET A 135 -13.98 9.35 8.31
CA MET A 135 -13.41 8.93 9.59
C MET A 135 -13.96 7.58 10.09
N PRO A 136 -13.17 6.76 10.82
CA PRO A 136 -13.65 5.55 11.46
C PRO A 136 -14.39 5.87 12.77
N PRO A 137 -15.00 4.86 13.40
CA PRO A 137 -15.38 4.94 14.81
C PRO A 137 -14.21 5.38 15.69
N ASP A 138 -14.51 6.17 16.72
CA ASP A 138 -13.53 6.86 17.56
C ASP A 138 -12.87 5.93 18.61
N GLY A 139 -11.96 5.07 18.13
CA GLY A 139 -11.10 4.22 18.95
C GLY A 139 -11.59 2.78 19.13
N PRO A 140 -10.80 1.95 19.84
CA PRO A 140 -11.04 0.51 19.98
C PRO A 140 -12.36 0.16 20.67
N TYR A 141 -12.86 1.02 21.55
CA TYR A 141 -14.12 0.78 22.27
C TYR A 141 -15.36 0.82 21.36
N PHE A 142 -15.36 1.72 20.38
CA PHE A 142 -16.46 1.90 19.43
C PHE A 142 -16.28 1.06 18.15
N TRP A 143 -15.14 0.39 18.01
CA TRP A 143 -14.91 -0.51 16.90
C TRP A 143 -15.89 -1.69 16.92
N PRO A 144 -16.54 -2.05 15.80
CA PRO A 144 -17.51 -3.14 15.80
C PRO A 144 -16.86 -4.49 16.15
N LYS A 145 -17.43 -5.19 17.13
CA LYS A 145 -16.86 -6.45 17.64
C LYS A 145 -16.90 -7.63 16.64
N SER A 146 -17.74 -7.52 15.60
CA SER A 146 -17.95 -8.57 14.61
C SER A 146 -17.02 -8.48 13.41
N VAL A 147 -16.14 -7.48 13.33
CA VAL A 147 -15.21 -7.26 12.22
C VAL A 147 -13.76 -7.24 12.73
N SER A 148 -12.82 -7.51 11.83
CA SER A 148 -11.39 -7.46 12.14
C SER A 148 -11.00 -6.07 12.66
N MET A 149 -10.13 -6.01 13.67
CA MET A 149 -9.51 -4.77 14.14
C MET A 149 -8.26 -4.39 13.34
N ALA A 150 -7.86 -5.20 12.36
CA ALA A 150 -6.64 -5.00 11.60
C ALA A 150 -6.79 -4.02 10.41
N GLN A 151 -8.02 -3.64 10.05
CA GLN A 151 -8.27 -2.88 8.82
C GLN A 151 -9.54 -2.04 8.87
N TRP A 152 -9.49 -0.82 8.33
CA TRP A 152 -10.66 0.06 8.22
C TRP A 152 -11.31 0.01 6.83
N LEU A 153 -10.75 0.70 5.82
CA LEU A 153 -11.26 0.69 4.45
C LEU A 153 -10.41 -0.22 3.58
N VAL A 154 -11.03 -1.24 3.01
CA VAL A 154 -10.35 -2.21 2.15
C VAL A 154 -10.90 -2.14 0.73
N PHE A 155 -10.01 -1.99 -0.25
CA PHE A 155 -10.32 -2.12 -1.67
C PHE A 155 -9.78 -3.47 -2.17
N PHE A 156 -10.69 -4.40 -2.45
CA PHE A 156 -10.34 -5.79 -2.75
C PHE A 156 -10.68 -6.14 -4.20
N GLN A 157 -9.69 -6.66 -4.93
CA GLN A 157 -9.84 -7.08 -6.33
C GLN A 157 -10.39 -5.99 -7.26
N VAL A 158 -9.98 -4.75 -7.04
CA VAL A 158 -10.33 -3.63 -7.91
C VAL A 158 -9.27 -3.46 -9.01
N ASP A 159 -9.72 -3.02 -10.18
CA ASP A 159 -8.88 -2.80 -11.35
C ASP A 159 -9.20 -1.45 -11.98
N ARG A 160 -8.16 -0.70 -12.39
CA ARG A 160 -8.29 0.62 -13.04
C ARG A 160 -9.13 1.59 -12.21
N MET A 161 -8.80 1.65 -10.92
CA MET A 161 -9.45 2.51 -9.93
C MET A 161 -8.57 3.72 -9.62
N THR A 162 -9.22 4.87 -9.45
CA THR A 162 -8.61 6.08 -8.88
C THR A 162 -9.21 6.37 -7.50
N LEU A 163 -8.38 6.56 -6.48
CA LEU A 163 -8.76 7.17 -5.20
C LEU A 163 -8.18 8.59 -5.18
N THR A 164 -9.03 9.61 -5.10
CA THR A 164 -8.58 11.01 -5.17
C THR A 164 -9.50 11.95 -4.41
N GLY A 165 -9.14 13.23 -4.32
CA GLY A 165 -10.07 14.31 -3.98
C GLY A 165 -9.31 15.57 -3.60
N ASP A 166 -9.87 16.37 -2.71
CA ASP A 166 -9.15 17.43 -1.97
C ASP A 166 -9.45 17.36 -0.45
N GLY A 167 -10.12 16.29 -0.04
CA GLY A 167 -10.61 16.07 1.32
C GLY A 167 -9.63 15.37 2.25
N ILE A 168 -10.15 15.02 3.42
CA ILE A 168 -9.38 14.45 4.53
C ILE A 168 -9.83 13.02 4.81
N ILE A 169 -8.86 12.14 5.02
CA ILE A 169 -9.08 10.81 5.59
C ILE A 169 -8.49 10.82 7.00
N GLU A 170 -9.36 10.93 8.00
CA GLU A 170 -9.02 11.00 9.42
C GLU A 170 -9.02 9.58 10.01
N GLY A 171 -8.01 9.23 10.80
CA GLY A 171 -7.86 7.91 11.39
C GLY A 171 -8.30 7.77 12.84
N ASN A 172 -8.48 8.87 13.58
CA ASN A 172 -8.78 8.84 15.03
C ASN A 172 -7.84 7.91 15.81
N GLY A 173 -6.54 8.00 15.53
CA GLY A 173 -5.52 7.08 16.02
C GLY A 173 -5.17 7.21 17.50
N ASP A 174 -5.47 8.34 18.14
CA ASP A 174 -5.06 8.66 19.51
C ASP A 174 -5.39 7.53 20.50
N LYS A 175 -6.64 7.07 20.57
CA LYS A 175 -7.05 6.00 21.50
C LYS A 175 -6.45 4.63 21.18
N TRP A 176 -5.99 4.41 19.96
CA TRP A 176 -5.30 3.18 19.56
C TRP A 176 -3.84 3.20 20.00
N TRP A 177 -3.20 4.36 19.91
CA TRP A 177 -1.86 4.58 20.44
C TRP A 177 -1.84 4.50 21.97
N GLU A 178 -3.00 4.69 22.61
CA GLU A 178 -3.17 4.57 24.06
C GLU A 178 -3.36 3.12 24.58
N LEU A 179 -3.37 2.11 23.71
CA LEU A 179 -3.54 0.71 24.12
C LEU A 179 -2.37 0.16 24.96
N PRO A 180 -2.61 -0.71 25.97
CA PRO A 180 -1.59 -1.12 26.95
C PRO A 180 -0.31 -1.71 26.34
N CYS A 181 -0.41 -2.43 25.22
CA CYS A 181 0.73 -3.08 24.58
C CYS A 181 1.70 -2.11 23.90
N LYS A 182 1.35 -0.83 23.75
CA LYS A 182 2.18 0.10 23.00
C LYS A 182 3.45 0.42 23.79
N PRO A 183 4.60 0.63 23.11
CA PRO A 183 5.92 0.71 23.76
C PRO A 183 6.05 1.84 24.77
N HIS A 184 5.19 2.86 24.76
CA HIS A 184 5.27 3.99 25.70
C HIS A 184 4.33 3.85 26.92
N ARG A 185 3.75 2.67 27.17
CA ARG A 185 2.74 2.48 28.24
C ARG A 185 3.27 1.90 29.53
N GLY A 186 4.33 1.11 29.45
CA GLY A 186 4.98 0.51 30.60
C GLY A 186 6.10 1.39 31.17
N PRO A 187 6.57 1.08 32.39
CA PRO A 187 7.69 1.79 33.00
C PRO A 187 8.92 1.71 32.09
N ASN A 188 9.66 2.82 31.97
CA ASN A 188 10.86 2.95 31.13
C ASN A 188 10.65 2.63 29.64
N GLY A 189 9.44 2.84 29.10
CA GLY A 189 9.16 2.56 27.69
C GLY A 189 9.02 1.06 27.40
N THR A 190 8.55 0.28 28.38
CA THR A 190 8.14 -1.12 28.17
C THR A 190 6.69 -1.22 27.70
N THR A 191 6.26 -2.39 27.23
CA THR A 191 4.87 -2.66 26.86
C THR A 191 4.13 -3.32 28.03
N LEU A 192 2.88 -2.96 28.29
CA LEU A 192 2.03 -3.70 29.25
C LEU A 192 1.25 -4.81 28.54
N PRO A 193 0.97 -5.96 29.20
CA PRO A 193 0.09 -6.97 28.64
C PRO A 193 -1.31 -6.39 28.35
N GLY A 194 -1.87 -6.69 27.17
CA GLY A 194 -3.22 -6.24 26.82
C GLY A 194 -3.51 -6.28 25.32
N PRO A 195 -4.68 -5.78 24.89
CA PRO A 195 -5.04 -5.65 23.48
C PRO A 195 -4.01 -4.81 22.72
N CYS A 196 -3.74 -5.18 21.47
CA CYS A 196 -2.70 -4.54 20.68
C CYS A 196 -3.04 -4.23 19.23
N ASP A 197 -4.06 -4.89 18.71
CA ASP A 197 -4.47 -4.72 17.33
C ASP A 197 -4.91 -3.27 17.10
N SER A 198 -4.48 -2.71 15.99
CA SER A 198 -4.84 -1.37 15.54
C SER A 198 -5.04 -1.46 14.03
N PRO A 199 -6.06 -0.78 13.47
CA PRO A 199 -6.37 -0.95 12.07
C PRO A 199 -5.39 -0.18 11.17
N ALA A 200 -4.94 -0.83 10.10
CA ALA A 200 -4.44 -0.10 8.95
C ALA A 200 -5.60 0.68 8.31
N LEU A 201 -5.33 1.94 7.96
CA LEU A 201 -6.38 2.89 7.62
C LEU A 201 -6.94 2.63 6.21
N LEU A 202 -6.07 2.59 5.21
CA LEU A 202 -6.43 2.23 3.83
C LEU A 202 -5.66 0.99 3.39
N MET A 203 -6.37 -0.01 2.87
CA MET A 203 -5.75 -1.22 2.35
C MET A 203 -6.23 -1.53 0.94
N PHE A 204 -5.28 -1.85 0.07
CA PHE A 204 -5.53 -2.36 -1.28
C PHE A 204 -5.01 -3.78 -1.35
N PHE A 205 -5.90 -4.71 -1.69
CA PHE A 205 -5.59 -6.14 -1.75
C PHE A 205 -5.92 -6.69 -3.12
N TRP A 206 -5.01 -7.49 -3.68
CA TRP A 206 -5.25 -8.25 -4.92
C TRP A 206 -5.73 -7.36 -6.08
N SER A 207 -5.23 -6.13 -6.14
CA SER A 207 -5.76 -5.07 -7.00
C SER A 207 -4.73 -4.60 -8.02
N SER A 208 -5.18 -4.00 -9.12
CA SER A 208 -4.27 -3.60 -10.20
C SER A 208 -4.64 -2.29 -10.87
N ASN A 209 -3.66 -1.65 -11.51
CA ASN A 209 -3.84 -0.37 -12.22
C ASN A 209 -4.46 0.69 -11.28
N LEU A 210 -3.82 0.91 -10.13
CA LEU A 210 -4.30 1.81 -9.09
C LEU A 210 -3.67 3.18 -9.22
N HIS A 211 -4.49 4.22 -9.04
CA HIS A 211 -4.02 5.60 -8.91
C HIS A 211 -4.54 6.19 -7.61
N VAL A 212 -3.64 6.63 -6.73
CA VAL A 212 -4.00 7.38 -5.51
C VAL A 212 -3.38 8.76 -5.58
N SER A 213 -4.18 9.82 -5.44
CA SER A 213 -3.65 11.18 -5.55
C SER A 213 -4.46 12.24 -4.81
N ASN A 214 -3.83 13.37 -4.48
CA ASN A 214 -4.50 14.56 -3.95
C ASN A 214 -5.34 14.23 -2.69
N LEU A 215 -4.68 13.80 -1.62
CA LEU A 215 -5.36 13.49 -0.37
C LEU A 215 -4.53 13.95 0.82
N HIS A 216 -5.22 14.33 1.88
CA HIS A 216 -4.64 14.51 3.20
C HIS A 216 -5.13 13.37 4.10
N ILE A 217 -4.21 12.53 4.57
CA ILE A 217 -4.51 11.38 5.41
C ILE A 217 -3.81 11.57 6.74
N ARG A 218 -4.53 11.48 7.86
CA ARG A 218 -3.93 11.81 9.15
C ARG A 218 -4.39 10.93 10.30
N ASN A 219 -3.55 10.91 11.34
CA ASN A 219 -3.75 10.19 12.59
C ASN A 219 -4.15 8.73 12.40
N SER A 220 -3.43 8.01 11.53
CA SER A 220 -3.70 6.59 11.31
C SER A 220 -3.45 5.79 12.60
N PRO A 221 -4.35 4.88 13.02
CA PRO A 221 -4.13 4.01 14.17
C PRO A 221 -2.89 3.11 14.05
N GLN A 222 -2.56 2.73 12.80
CA GLN A 222 -1.38 1.98 12.42
C GLN A 222 -0.92 2.49 11.03
N PHE A 223 -0.74 1.63 10.02
CA PHE A 223 -0.31 2.04 8.69
C PHE A 223 -1.34 2.94 8.00
N HIS A 224 -0.92 4.07 7.44
CA HIS A 224 -1.81 4.96 6.70
C HIS A 224 -2.30 4.28 5.41
N MET A 225 -1.39 3.64 4.67
CA MET A 225 -1.71 2.92 3.43
C MET A 225 -0.97 1.59 3.35
N LYS A 226 -1.68 0.49 3.06
CA LYS A 226 -1.10 -0.81 2.74
C LYS A 226 -1.51 -1.27 1.34
N PHE A 227 -0.54 -1.70 0.53
CA PHE A 227 -0.76 -2.40 -0.73
C PHE A 227 -0.19 -3.80 -0.63
N ASP A 228 -1.04 -4.79 -0.84
CA ASP A 228 -0.69 -6.20 -0.69
C ASP A 228 -1.21 -7.00 -1.90
N ASN A 229 -0.32 -7.75 -2.55
CA ASN A 229 -0.63 -8.47 -3.79
C ASN A 229 -1.17 -7.56 -4.90
N CYS A 230 -0.59 -6.37 -5.07
CA CYS A 230 -1.02 -5.41 -6.09
C CYS A 230 -0.07 -5.35 -7.30
N THR A 231 -0.52 -4.77 -8.41
CA THR A 231 0.33 -4.57 -9.61
C THR A 231 -0.03 -3.26 -10.32
N GLU A 232 0.97 -2.50 -10.77
CA GLU A 232 0.76 -1.18 -11.39
C GLU A 232 0.06 -0.21 -10.43
N VAL A 233 0.79 0.26 -9.42
CA VAL A 233 0.31 1.19 -8.40
C VAL A 233 1.02 2.53 -8.55
N VAL A 234 0.26 3.62 -8.65
CA VAL A 234 0.82 4.98 -8.67
C VAL A 234 0.21 5.79 -7.54
N ILE A 235 1.06 6.28 -6.64
CA ILE A 235 0.70 7.16 -5.53
C ILE A 235 1.39 8.50 -5.77
N ARG A 236 0.63 9.60 -5.76
CA ARG A 236 1.20 10.92 -6.09
C ARG A 236 0.53 12.08 -5.39
N ASN A 237 1.30 13.07 -4.96
CA ASN A 237 0.75 14.34 -4.44
C ASN A 237 -0.19 14.10 -3.26
N ILE A 238 0.27 13.36 -2.26
CA ILE A 238 -0.47 13.14 -1.02
C ILE A 238 0.33 13.68 0.18
N SER A 239 -0.39 13.99 1.26
CA SER A 239 0.19 14.35 2.56
C SER A 239 -0.31 13.36 3.60
N LEU A 240 0.63 12.74 4.32
CA LEU A 240 0.36 11.82 5.42
C LEU A 240 0.92 12.41 6.72
N ASP A 241 0.13 12.52 7.78
CA ASP A 241 0.65 12.96 9.08
C ASP A 241 0.05 12.25 10.30
N SER A 242 0.91 11.90 11.25
CA SER A 242 0.59 11.47 12.60
C SER A 242 1.67 11.99 13.55
N PRO A 243 1.39 12.18 14.86
CA PRO A 243 2.40 12.64 15.81
C PRO A 243 3.66 11.76 15.82
N ALA A 244 4.84 12.35 16.02
CA ALA A 244 6.14 11.64 15.99
C ALA A 244 6.25 10.43 16.93
N LEU A 245 5.52 10.42 18.04
CA LEU A 245 5.55 9.33 19.03
C LEU A 245 4.39 8.33 18.86
N SER A 246 3.62 8.44 17.77
CA SER A 246 2.55 7.49 17.45
C SER A 246 3.14 6.15 16.99
N PRO A 247 2.87 5.03 17.69
CA PRO A 247 3.53 3.76 17.40
C PRO A 247 2.99 3.11 16.12
N ASN A 248 3.90 2.60 15.28
CA ASN A 248 3.58 1.81 14.09
C ASN A 248 2.70 2.55 13.06
N THR A 249 2.87 3.86 12.97
CA THR A 249 2.11 4.70 12.04
C THR A 249 2.77 4.80 10.66
N ASP A 250 3.25 3.68 10.10
CA ASP A 250 3.92 3.68 8.79
C ASP A 250 3.12 4.48 7.75
N GLY A 251 3.82 5.23 6.90
CA GLY A 251 3.19 6.02 5.84
C GLY A 251 2.61 5.10 4.77
N ILE A 252 3.49 4.63 3.88
CA ILE A 252 3.09 3.74 2.78
C ILE A 252 3.83 2.41 2.94
N HIS A 253 3.06 1.33 3.10
CA HIS A 253 3.57 -0.03 3.14
C HIS A 253 3.20 -0.77 1.86
N ILE A 254 4.19 -1.41 1.22
CA ILE A 254 3.96 -2.30 0.07
C ILE A 254 4.50 -3.70 0.36
N GLU A 255 3.74 -4.72 0.01
CA GLU A 255 4.09 -6.13 0.17
C GLU A 255 3.54 -6.94 -1.01
N GLN A 256 4.29 -7.92 -1.52
CA GLN A 256 3.90 -8.74 -2.68
C GLN A 256 3.42 -7.91 -3.88
N THR A 257 3.97 -6.70 -4.07
CA THR A 257 3.42 -5.70 -4.99
C THR A 257 4.45 -5.31 -6.05
N LYS A 258 4.02 -5.23 -7.31
CA LYS A 258 4.91 -5.03 -8.47
C LYS A 258 4.59 -3.75 -9.24
N SER A 259 5.61 -3.12 -9.81
CA SER A 259 5.47 -1.92 -10.64
C SER A 259 4.79 -0.78 -9.87
N VAL A 260 5.51 -0.22 -8.90
CA VAL A 260 5.02 0.81 -7.98
C VAL A 260 5.73 2.14 -8.23
N GLY A 261 4.97 3.22 -8.34
CA GLY A 261 5.48 4.59 -8.36
C GLY A 261 4.95 5.39 -7.18
N ILE A 262 5.84 5.97 -6.36
CA ILE A 262 5.48 6.84 -5.24
C ILE A 262 6.14 8.20 -5.44
N TYR A 263 5.34 9.24 -5.63
CA TYR A 263 5.83 10.54 -6.13
C TYR A 263 5.29 11.72 -5.33
N ASP A 264 6.11 12.77 -5.19
CA ASP A 264 5.68 14.10 -4.72
C ASP A 264 4.85 14.03 -3.42
N THR A 265 5.34 13.32 -2.41
CA THR A 265 4.57 12.98 -1.21
C THR A 265 5.28 13.45 0.05
N ASN A 266 4.52 14.02 1.00
CA ASN A 266 5.02 14.41 2.31
C ASN A 266 4.50 13.45 3.37
N ILE A 267 5.38 12.92 4.21
CA ILE A 267 5.06 11.95 5.25
C ILE A 267 5.70 12.40 6.57
N ALA A 268 4.87 12.54 7.58
CA ALA A 268 5.26 12.88 8.94
C ALA A 268 4.62 11.85 9.88
N ASN A 269 5.38 10.91 10.45
CA ASN A 269 4.79 9.84 11.26
C ASN A 269 5.73 9.32 12.35
N GLY A 270 5.30 8.35 13.14
CA GLY A 270 6.12 7.76 14.21
C GLY A 270 6.70 6.38 13.87
N ASP A 271 6.71 5.98 12.59
CA ASP A 271 7.36 4.74 12.14
C ASP A 271 7.89 4.91 10.70
N ASP A 272 8.08 3.84 9.92
CA ASP A 272 8.65 3.90 8.57
C ASP A 272 7.89 4.90 7.68
N CYS A 273 8.62 5.81 7.03
CA CYS A 273 8.06 6.73 6.05
C CYS A 273 7.46 5.94 4.88
N ILE A 274 8.27 5.01 4.33
CA ILE A 274 7.84 4.01 3.35
C ILE A 274 8.49 2.69 3.75
N SER A 275 7.70 1.62 3.84
CA SER A 275 8.18 0.26 4.12
C SER A 275 7.91 -0.70 2.95
N ILE A 276 8.94 -1.44 2.54
CA ILE A 276 8.92 -2.35 1.39
C ILE A 276 9.13 -3.79 1.88
N GLY A 277 8.04 -4.56 1.91
CA GLY A 277 8.02 -5.96 2.29
C GLY A 277 8.43 -6.93 1.18
N ALA A 278 8.37 -8.22 1.50
CA ALA A 278 8.77 -9.29 0.59
C ALA A 278 7.87 -9.37 -0.66
N GLY A 279 8.45 -9.81 -1.77
CA GLY A 279 7.75 -10.01 -3.05
C GLY A 279 7.60 -8.75 -3.90
N CYS A 280 8.23 -7.64 -3.49
CA CYS A 280 8.16 -6.39 -4.25
C CYS A 280 9.22 -6.33 -5.36
N THR A 281 8.83 -5.82 -6.53
CA THR A 281 9.76 -5.57 -7.64
C THR A 281 9.32 -4.39 -8.49
N ASP A 282 10.27 -3.72 -9.14
CA ASP A 282 10.05 -2.53 -9.97
C ASP A 282 9.38 -1.38 -9.20
N VAL A 283 10.11 -0.80 -8.24
CA VAL A 283 9.61 0.29 -7.38
C VAL A 283 10.42 1.57 -7.62
N ASP A 284 9.77 2.65 -8.07
CA ASP A 284 10.38 3.99 -8.20
C ASP A 284 9.74 4.96 -7.19
N ILE A 285 10.55 5.44 -6.26
CA ILE A 285 10.18 6.39 -5.21
C ILE A 285 10.92 7.69 -5.49
N LYS A 286 10.18 8.79 -5.65
CA LYS A 286 10.80 10.08 -6.00
C LYS A 286 10.12 11.28 -5.36
N ASN A 287 10.92 12.27 -4.95
CA ASN A 287 10.44 13.55 -4.44
C ASN A 287 9.58 13.36 -3.18
N ILE A 288 10.20 12.80 -2.16
CA ILE A 288 9.56 12.47 -0.88
C ILE A 288 10.16 13.33 0.23
N THR A 289 9.30 13.83 1.11
CA THR A 289 9.73 14.41 2.39
C THR A 289 9.32 13.47 3.51
N CYS A 290 10.28 13.00 4.30
CA CYS A 290 10.05 12.21 5.51
C CYS A 290 10.43 13.02 6.74
N THR A 291 9.51 13.22 7.68
CA THR A 291 9.76 13.95 8.94
C THR A 291 9.48 13.04 10.13
N HIS A 292 10.38 13.04 11.13
CA HIS A 292 10.28 12.31 12.40
C HIS A 292 9.98 10.80 12.31
N SER A 293 10.26 10.21 11.15
CA SER A 293 9.95 8.83 10.78
C SER A 293 11.08 7.84 11.14
N HIS A 294 10.87 6.55 10.89
CA HIS A 294 11.92 5.54 10.87
C HIS A 294 12.63 5.39 9.51
N GLY A 295 12.41 6.31 8.57
CA GLY A 295 13.09 6.36 7.28
C GLY A 295 12.40 5.54 6.18
N ILE A 296 13.09 5.36 5.06
CA ILE A 296 12.65 4.48 3.97
C ILE A 296 13.31 3.12 4.14
N SER A 297 12.49 2.10 4.42
CA SER A 297 12.95 0.80 4.87
C SER A 297 12.57 -0.32 3.90
N ILE A 298 13.55 -1.10 3.46
CA ILE A 298 13.33 -2.42 2.86
C ILE A 298 13.31 -3.45 3.99
N GLY A 299 12.15 -4.06 4.23
CA GLY A 299 11.92 -5.09 5.23
C GLY A 299 10.94 -4.70 6.36
N SER A 300 10.85 -5.49 7.43
CA SER A 300 11.75 -6.60 7.75
C SER A 300 11.52 -7.83 6.86
N LEU A 301 12.59 -8.39 6.31
CA LEU A 301 12.52 -9.51 5.35
C LEU A 301 12.95 -10.83 5.97
N GLY A 302 12.28 -11.92 5.60
CA GLY A 302 12.65 -13.27 6.04
C GLY A 302 12.19 -13.61 7.46
N ALA A 303 11.14 -12.95 7.95
CA ALA A 303 10.50 -13.33 9.22
C ALA A 303 9.97 -14.78 9.09
N GLU A 304 10.30 -15.62 10.08
CA GLU A 304 10.02 -17.07 10.15
C GLU A 304 10.99 -17.98 9.38
N GLN A 305 11.39 -19.09 10.03
CA GLN A 305 12.31 -20.08 9.46
C GLN A 305 11.80 -20.58 8.09
N ASN A 306 12.63 -20.46 7.06
CA ASN A 306 12.38 -20.92 5.68
C ASN A 306 11.40 -20.09 4.84
N ARG A 307 10.96 -18.89 5.27
CA ARG A 307 10.27 -17.98 4.35
C ARG A 307 11.26 -17.21 3.50
N ARG A 308 11.28 -17.55 2.21
CA ARG A 308 12.03 -16.84 1.17
C ARG A 308 11.44 -15.43 0.99
N ALA A 309 12.28 -14.41 1.12
CA ALA A 309 11.93 -13.02 0.88
C ALA A 309 12.73 -12.47 -0.31
N CYS A 310 12.02 -11.96 -1.30
CA CYS A 310 12.59 -11.45 -2.55
C CYS A 310 12.20 -9.99 -2.73
N VAL A 311 13.18 -9.11 -2.92
CA VAL A 311 12.95 -7.70 -3.29
C VAL A 311 13.94 -7.33 -4.38
N SER A 312 13.49 -6.74 -5.47
CA SER A 312 14.41 -6.36 -6.54
C SER A 312 14.02 -5.10 -7.32
N ASN A 313 15.00 -4.45 -7.93
CA ASN A 313 14.81 -3.27 -8.77
C ASN A 313 14.05 -2.13 -8.05
N ILE A 314 14.69 -1.59 -7.02
CA ILE A 314 14.17 -0.50 -6.19
C ILE A 314 15.00 0.75 -6.44
N THR A 315 14.37 1.85 -6.82
CA THR A 315 15.02 3.15 -6.95
C THR A 315 14.34 4.15 -6.02
N VAL A 316 15.12 4.77 -5.15
CA VAL A 316 14.70 5.84 -4.23
C VAL A 316 15.53 7.07 -4.53
N ARG A 317 14.90 8.17 -4.93
CA ARG A 317 15.65 9.37 -5.32
C ARG A 317 14.99 10.70 -4.99
N ASN A 318 15.79 11.75 -4.83
CA ASN A 318 15.32 13.09 -4.49
C ASN A 318 14.48 13.04 -3.20
N VAL A 319 15.08 12.64 -2.09
CA VAL A 319 14.39 12.51 -0.81
C VAL A 319 14.98 13.51 0.18
N TYR A 320 14.12 14.22 0.90
CA TYR A 320 14.50 15.02 2.06
C TYR A 320 14.03 14.32 3.33
N MET A 321 14.95 14.09 4.27
CA MET A 321 14.67 13.41 5.53
C MET A 321 15.05 14.31 6.69
N LYS A 322 14.11 14.55 7.60
CA LYS A 322 14.30 15.44 8.74
C LYS A 322 13.94 14.78 10.05
N ASP A 323 14.76 14.99 11.07
CA ASP A 323 14.54 14.57 12.47
C ASP A 323 14.13 13.09 12.60
N SER A 324 14.58 12.25 11.67
CA SER A 324 14.15 10.84 11.55
C SER A 324 15.15 9.91 12.23
N ASP A 325 14.66 8.79 12.75
CA ASP A 325 15.50 7.78 13.41
C ASP A 325 16.46 7.09 12.44
N ASN A 326 16.02 6.90 11.20
CA ASN A 326 16.87 6.34 10.15
C ASN A 326 16.67 7.09 8.85
N GLY A 327 17.68 7.04 7.99
CA GLY A 327 17.60 7.51 6.63
C GLY A 327 17.08 6.42 5.71
N VAL A 328 18.01 5.73 5.03
CA VAL A 328 17.72 4.56 4.18
C VAL A 328 18.16 3.28 4.87
N ARG A 329 17.28 2.28 4.90
CA ARG A 329 17.46 1.10 5.74
C ARG A 329 17.10 -0.19 4.99
N ILE A 330 17.92 -1.23 5.14
CA ILE A 330 17.58 -2.60 4.78
C ILE A 330 17.63 -3.45 6.05
N LYS A 331 16.52 -4.07 6.43
CA LYS A 331 16.38 -4.90 7.64
C LYS A 331 15.94 -6.32 7.28
N THR A 332 16.72 -7.33 7.67
CA THR A 332 16.39 -8.73 7.41
C THR A 332 16.57 -9.55 8.68
N TRP A 333 15.66 -10.49 8.91
CA TRP A 333 15.70 -11.37 10.08
C TRP A 333 16.83 -12.39 10.00
N GLN A 334 17.44 -12.67 11.15
CA GLN A 334 18.34 -13.81 11.27
C GLN A 334 17.61 -15.11 10.94
N GLY A 335 18.23 -15.95 10.10
CA GLY A 335 17.65 -17.21 9.67
C GLY A 335 16.79 -17.12 8.40
N GLY A 336 16.60 -15.92 7.84
CA GLY A 336 15.87 -15.70 6.59
C GLY A 336 16.57 -16.30 5.36
N SER A 337 15.89 -16.27 4.20
CA SER A 337 16.43 -16.68 2.90
C SER A 337 15.82 -15.86 1.75
N GLY A 338 16.35 -15.99 0.53
CA GLY A 338 15.99 -15.15 -0.62
C GLY A 338 17.01 -14.05 -0.87
N SER A 339 16.60 -12.97 -1.55
CA SER A 339 17.53 -11.89 -1.92
C SER A 339 16.90 -10.49 -1.98
N VAL A 340 17.76 -9.50 -1.76
CA VAL A 340 17.53 -8.08 -2.07
C VAL A 340 18.55 -7.66 -3.12
N SER A 341 18.11 -7.20 -4.29
CA SER A 341 19.04 -6.83 -5.37
C SER A 341 18.60 -5.69 -6.29
N GLY A 342 19.56 -4.98 -6.88
CA GLY A 342 19.29 -3.86 -7.78
C GLY A 342 18.59 -2.73 -7.03
N VAL A 343 19.19 -2.28 -5.93
CA VAL A 343 18.66 -1.18 -5.10
C VAL A 343 19.51 0.06 -5.29
N THR A 344 18.89 1.20 -5.56
CA THR A 344 19.58 2.49 -5.67
C THR A 344 18.92 3.50 -4.73
N PHE A 345 19.71 4.04 -3.81
CA PHE A 345 19.38 5.21 -3.00
C PHE A 345 20.21 6.38 -3.52
N GLN A 346 19.56 7.40 -4.09
CA GLN A 346 20.24 8.48 -4.80
C GLN A 346 19.69 9.86 -4.40
N ASP A 347 20.53 10.90 -4.36
CA ASP A 347 20.09 12.29 -4.18
C ASP A 347 19.24 12.45 -2.90
N ILE A 348 19.81 12.07 -1.76
CA ILE A 348 19.14 12.11 -0.45
C ILE A 348 19.77 13.17 0.43
N GLU A 349 18.96 14.10 0.90
CA GLU A 349 19.36 15.15 1.83
C GLU A 349 18.80 14.85 3.22
N MET A 350 19.68 14.84 4.22
CA MET A 350 19.36 14.52 5.60
C MET A 350 19.56 15.74 6.51
N ASP A 351 18.62 15.96 7.42
CA ASP A 351 18.67 17.00 8.44
C ASP A 351 18.41 16.36 9.79
N ASN A 352 19.47 16.26 10.60
CA ASN A 352 19.41 15.72 11.95
C ASN A 352 18.83 14.28 12.01
N VAL A 353 19.31 13.40 11.12
CA VAL A 353 18.89 11.99 11.07
C VAL A 353 19.81 11.15 11.95
N ARG A 354 19.28 10.24 12.78
CA ARG A 354 20.14 9.45 13.69
C ARG A 354 21.02 8.44 12.96
N ASN A 355 20.41 7.51 12.22
CA ASN A 355 21.13 6.49 11.47
C ASN A 355 20.91 6.67 9.97
N CYS A 356 21.81 7.37 9.28
CA CYS A 356 21.62 7.75 7.88
C CYS A 356 21.53 6.55 6.93
N ILE A 357 22.47 5.60 7.01
CA ILE A 357 22.53 4.44 6.12
C ILE A 357 22.66 3.17 6.97
N ILE A 358 21.66 2.28 6.88
CA ILE A 358 21.65 1.02 7.62
C ILE A 358 21.46 -0.18 6.67
N VAL A 359 22.27 -1.21 6.88
CA VAL A 359 21.93 -2.59 6.59
C VAL A 359 22.04 -3.39 7.88
N ASP A 360 20.97 -4.07 8.27
CA ASP A 360 20.91 -4.91 9.46
C ASP A 360 20.34 -6.28 9.10
N GLN A 361 21.21 -7.29 8.98
CA GLN A 361 20.82 -8.69 8.80
C GLN A 361 20.67 -9.46 10.12
N TYR A 362 20.80 -8.77 11.26
CA TYR A 362 20.67 -9.33 12.60
C TYR A 362 19.32 -9.03 13.25
N TYR A 363 18.38 -8.44 12.50
CA TYR A 363 17.08 -7.98 12.99
C TYR A 363 16.32 -9.07 13.75
N CYS A 364 15.87 -8.74 14.96
CA CYS A 364 15.04 -9.60 15.78
C CYS A 364 14.30 -8.82 16.88
N LEU A 365 13.27 -9.44 17.48
CA LEU A 365 12.42 -8.80 18.52
C LEU A 365 12.87 -9.08 19.96
N ALA A 366 13.77 -10.03 20.19
CA ALA A 366 14.26 -10.35 21.53
C ALA A 366 15.54 -9.55 21.83
N GLU A 367 15.81 -9.27 23.10
CA GLU A 367 17.05 -8.61 23.54
C GLU A 367 18.29 -9.41 23.13
N GLU A 368 18.18 -10.74 23.13
CA GLU A 368 19.22 -11.65 22.65
C GLU A 368 18.61 -12.67 21.67
N CYS A 369 19.20 -12.76 20.49
CA CYS A 369 18.77 -13.67 19.44
C CYS A 369 19.86 -14.68 19.15
N GLN A 370 19.47 -15.95 19.01
CA GLN A 370 20.42 -17.00 18.64
C GLN A 370 20.95 -16.74 17.23
N ASN A 371 22.27 -16.73 17.09
CA ASN A 371 22.91 -16.67 15.77
C ASN A 371 22.36 -17.78 14.86
N LYS A 372 21.95 -17.38 13.66
CA LYS A 372 21.51 -18.29 12.59
C LYS A 372 22.46 -18.18 11.40
N THR A 373 22.55 -19.26 10.64
CA THR A 373 23.50 -19.42 9.52
C THR A 373 22.87 -19.17 8.14
N SER A 374 21.58 -18.84 8.08
CA SER A 374 20.91 -18.40 6.86
C SER A 374 20.53 -16.93 7.01
N ALA A 375 20.62 -16.19 5.91
CA ALA A 375 20.15 -14.81 5.82
C ALA A 375 19.70 -14.52 4.38
N VAL A 376 18.93 -13.44 4.21
CA VAL A 376 18.55 -12.92 2.90
C VAL A 376 19.79 -12.34 2.23
N PHE A 377 20.15 -12.80 1.02
CA PHE A 377 21.35 -12.30 0.34
C PHE A 377 21.14 -10.87 -0.18
N ILE A 378 21.99 -9.93 0.24
CA ILE A 378 21.93 -8.53 -0.18
C ILE A 378 23.05 -8.27 -1.18
N ASN A 379 22.69 -7.89 -2.40
CA ASN A 379 23.65 -7.69 -3.48
C ASN A 379 23.26 -6.52 -4.38
N ASP A 380 24.22 -5.79 -4.95
CA ASP A 380 23.95 -4.72 -5.93
C ASP A 380 23.06 -3.63 -5.31
N VAL A 381 23.63 -2.96 -4.31
CA VAL A 381 23.01 -1.82 -3.61
C VAL A 381 23.91 -0.60 -3.77
N SER A 382 23.35 0.48 -4.28
CA SER A 382 24.06 1.73 -4.53
C SER A 382 23.56 2.85 -3.62
N TYR A 383 24.48 3.56 -2.98
CA TYR A 383 24.25 4.76 -2.19
C TYR A 383 24.98 5.93 -2.86
N ILE A 384 24.25 6.85 -3.48
CA ILE A 384 24.80 7.86 -4.39
C ILE A 384 24.32 9.26 -3.97
N ASN A 385 25.23 10.20 -3.78
CA ASN A 385 24.90 11.60 -3.44
C ASN A 385 23.96 11.69 -2.22
N ILE A 386 24.41 11.13 -1.09
CA ILE A 386 23.70 11.19 0.20
C ILE A 386 24.44 12.19 1.08
N LYS A 387 23.77 13.29 1.44
CA LYS A 387 24.40 14.42 2.12
C LYS A 387 23.56 14.97 3.26
N GLY A 388 24.19 15.75 4.14
CA GLY A 388 23.49 16.53 5.15
C GLY A 388 24.01 16.25 6.56
N THR A 389 23.13 16.22 7.55
CA THR A 389 23.52 16.13 8.96
C THR A 389 22.93 14.93 9.70
N TYR A 390 23.67 14.45 10.70
CA TYR A 390 23.28 13.32 11.55
C TYR A 390 23.43 13.60 13.04
N ASP A 391 22.58 12.97 13.85
CA ASP A 391 22.65 13.00 15.32
C ASP A 391 23.84 12.15 15.79
N VAL A 392 24.72 12.74 16.61
CA VAL A 392 25.98 12.14 17.06
C VAL A 392 25.83 11.02 18.09
N ILE A 393 24.61 10.73 18.57
CA ILE A 393 24.35 9.63 19.51
C ILE A 393 24.55 8.26 18.84
N THR A 394 24.38 8.18 17.52
CA THR A 394 24.47 6.93 16.76
C THR A 394 25.50 6.97 15.63
N LYS A 395 25.78 5.80 15.04
CA LYS A 395 26.64 5.70 13.87
C LYS A 395 25.86 6.17 12.64
N PRO A 396 26.38 7.12 11.83
CA PRO A 396 25.68 7.57 10.63
C PRO A 396 25.59 6.46 9.58
N VAL A 397 26.59 5.56 9.52
CA VAL A 397 26.62 4.43 8.60
C VAL A 397 26.84 3.15 9.39
N HIS A 398 25.96 2.16 9.18
CA HIS A 398 25.97 0.88 9.87
C HIS A 398 25.65 -0.25 8.89
N PHE A 399 26.65 -1.05 8.53
CA PHE A 399 26.48 -2.26 7.75
C PHE A 399 26.77 -3.49 8.62
N ALA A 400 25.73 -4.19 9.04
CA ALA A 400 25.82 -5.44 9.79
C ALA A 400 25.29 -6.61 8.93
N CYS A 401 26.19 -7.24 8.19
CA CYS A 401 25.85 -8.36 7.31
C CYS A 401 26.17 -9.71 7.95
N SER A 402 25.42 -10.75 7.63
CA SER A 402 25.51 -12.08 8.22
C SER A 402 26.89 -12.70 8.00
N ASP A 403 27.50 -13.29 9.03
CA ASP A 403 28.78 -14.03 8.96
C ASP A 403 28.83 -15.07 7.82
N THR A 404 27.69 -15.68 7.53
CA THR A 404 27.56 -16.77 6.55
C THR A 404 27.03 -16.32 5.20
N VAL A 405 26.45 -15.13 5.08
CA VAL A 405 25.88 -14.60 3.85
C VAL A 405 26.24 -13.11 3.75
N PRO A 406 27.42 -12.78 3.21
CA PRO A 406 27.89 -11.40 3.15
C PRO A 406 27.02 -10.53 2.27
N CYS A 407 27.01 -9.22 2.54
CA CYS A 407 26.49 -8.25 1.57
C CYS A 407 27.55 -8.01 0.49
N MET A 408 27.17 -8.04 -0.78
CA MET A 408 28.09 -7.92 -1.91
C MET A 408 27.71 -6.81 -2.87
N ASN A 409 28.68 -6.35 -3.68
CA ASN A 409 28.46 -5.31 -4.68
C ASN A 409 27.79 -4.05 -4.12
N ILE A 410 28.22 -3.62 -2.93
CA ILE A 410 27.80 -2.35 -2.36
C ILE A 410 28.61 -1.23 -3.01
N THR A 411 27.94 -0.27 -3.64
CA THR A 411 28.59 0.90 -4.24
C THR A 411 28.25 2.14 -3.43
N ILE A 412 29.26 2.88 -3.00
CA ILE A 412 29.09 4.14 -2.27
C ILE A 412 29.80 5.24 -3.03
N SER A 413 29.06 6.30 -3.35
CA SER A 413 29.57 7.46 -4.09
C SER A 413 28.94 8.74 -3.56
N GLU A 414 29.75 9.80 -3.42
CA GLU A 414 29.32 11.14 -3.03
C GLU A 414 28.55 11.18 -1.70
N VAL A 415 28.99 10.42 -0.69
CA VAL A 415 28.40 10.45 0.67
C VAL A 415 29.11 11.48 1.55
N ASN A 416 28.38 12.49 2.00
CA ASN A 416 28.88 13.59 2.83
C ASN A 416 27.90 13.95 3.96
N LEU A 417 28.07 13.27 5.09
CA LEU A 417 27.27 13.37 6.30
C LEU A 417 28.11 14.00 7.40
N LEU A 418 27.60 15.09 7.99
CA LEU A 418 28.27 15.84 9.03
C LEU A 418 27.48 15.76 10.35
N PRO A 419 28.14 15.84 11.51
CA PRO A 419 27.43 16.01 12.79
C PRO A 419 26.47 17.20 12.73
N SER A 420 25.20 17.03 13.15
CA SER A 420 24.24 18.13 13.27
C SER A 420 24.70 19.14 14.32
N GLU A 421 25.23 18.63 15.43
CA GLU A 421 25.87 19.40 16.49
C GLU A 421 27.16 18.73 16.98
N GLY A 422 28.12 19.55 17.42
CA GLY A 422 29.36 19.06 18.04
C GLY A 422 30.34 18.38 17.07
N LYS A 423 31.10 17.42 17.61
CA LYS A 423 32.00 16.55 16.84
C LYS A 423 31.57 15.12 17.08
N SER A 424 31.56 14.32 16.01
CA SER A 424 31.35 12.88 16.15
C SER A 424 32.69 12.19 16.39
N GLU A 425 32.75 11.35 17.42
CA GLU A 425 33.86 10.44 17.70
C GLU A 425 33.51 8.99 17.32
N ILE A 426 32.36 8.79 16.66
CA ILE A 426 31.83 7.47 16.35
C ILE A 426 32.03 7.16 14.87
N ASP A 427 32.95 6.24 14.60
CA ASP A 427 33.25 5.79 13.24
C ASP A 427 32.10 4.95 12.64
N PRO A 428 31.92 4.98 11.30
CA PRO A 428 31.11 4.02 10.57
C PRO A 428 31.40 2.56 10.96
N PHE A 429 30.36 1.73 10.97
CA PHE A 429 30.49 0.30 11.25
C PHE A 429 30.26 -0.54 9.98
N CYS A 430 31.14 -1.52 9.76
CA CYS A 430 31.00 -2.49 8.70
C CYS A 430 31.34 -3.88 9.22
N TRP A 431 30.49 -4.85 8.91
CA TRP A 431 30.71 -6.25 9.19
C TRP A 431 30.25 -7.09 8.00
N ASN A 432 31.15 -7.95 7.52
CA ASN A 432 30.97 -8.86 6.39
C ASN A 432 30.32 -8.25 5.13
N VAL A 433 30.77 -7.04 4.75
CA VAL A 433 30.24 -6.27 3.63
C VAL A 433 31.35 -5.96 2.62
N TYR A 434 31.06 -6.22 1.35
CA TYR A 434 31.98 -6.11 0.23
C TYR A 434 31.45 -5.18 -0.85
N GLY A 435 32.33 -4.33 -1.39
CA GLY A 435 31.92 -3.28 -2.29
C GLY A 435 33.06 -2.38 -2.75
N ARG A 436 32.72 -1.16 -3.15
CA ARG A 436 33.70 -0.13 -3.51
C ARG A 436 33.22 1.27 -3.11
N LEU A 437 34.18 2.12 -2.77
CA LEU A 437 33.99 3.56 -2.67
C LEU A 437 34.41 4.18 -4.01
N GLU A 438 33.51 4.87 -4.69
CA GLU A 438 33.84 5.56 -5.96
C GLU A 438 34.38 6.98 -5.74
N THR A 439 34.06 7.57 -4.59
CA THR A 439 34.61 8.86 -4.13
C THR A 439 35.01 8.77 -2.67
N GLU A 440 35.79 9.74 -2.18
CA GLU A 440 35.97 9.92 -0.74
C GLU A 440 34.61 10.22 -0.07
N THR A 441 34.46 9.74 1.16
CA THR A 441 33.25 9.95 1.98
C THR A 441 33.59 10.71 3.25
N GLU A 442 32.63 11.48 3.73
CA GLU A 442 32.63 12.05 5.08
C GLU A 442 31.36 11.54 5.79
N PRO A 443 31.47 10.90 6.97
CA PRO A 443 32.69 10.37 7.56
C PRO A 443 33.34 9.30 6.66
N ARG A 444 34.63 9.03 6.89
CA ARG A 444 35.39 8.04 6.09
C ARG A 444 34.94 6.62 6.41
N ILE A 445 34.43 5.89 5.42
CA ILE A 445 33.97 4.49 5.57
C ILE A 445 35.14 3.53 5.26
N ARG A 446 36.15 3.48 6.14
CA ARG A 446 37.36 2.65 5.91
C ARG A 446 37.12 1.14 6.07
N CYS A 447 35.98 0.76 6.64
CA CYS A 447 35.66 -0.61 7.01
C CYS A 447 35.02 -1.43 5.88
N LEU A 448 34.68 -0.80 4.74
CA LEU A 448 34.15 -1.50 3.57
C LEU A 448 35.27 -2.32 2.92
N GLN A 449 35.03 -3.62 2.72
CA GLN A 449 36.01 -4.50 2.10
C GLN A 449 35.91 -4.42 0.58
N GLU A 450 37.05 -4.29 -0.11
CA GLU A 450 37.08 -4.31 -1.58
C GLU A 450 37.00 -5.75 -2.12
N GLY A 451 36.39 -5.91 -3.29
CA GLY A 451 36.36 -7.18 -4.02
C GLY A 451 35.26 -8.14 -3.56
N GLU A 452 35.57 -9.43 -3.56
CA GLU A 452 34.68 -10.50 -3.12
C GLU A 452 35.32 -11.27 -1.94
N PRO A 453 34.52 -11.91 -1.06
CA PRO A 453 35.06 -12.73 0.02
C PRO A 453 35.92 -13.89 -0.50
N ASP A 454 37.00 -14.24 0.22
CA ASP A 454 37.99 -15.28 -0.16
C ASP A 454 37.39 -16.67 -0.46
N SER A 455 36.15 -16.92 -0.04
CA SER A 455 35.41 -18.16 -0.32
C SER A 455 33.99 -17.86 -0.79
N VAL A 456 33.82 -17.34 -2.01
CA VAL A 456 32.50 -17.23 -2.64
C VAL A 456 31.95 -18.63 -2.91
N SER A 457 31.15 -19.17 -1.98
CA SER A 457 30.38 -20.37 -2.24
C SER A 457 29.32 -20.06 -3.30
N GLU A 458 29.17 -20.91 -4.31
CA GLU A 458 28.00 -20.86 -5.23
C GLU A 458 26.66 -20.88 -4.47
N ARG A 459 26.66 -21.30 -3.20
CA ARG A 459 25.49 -21.25 -2.29
C ARG A 459 25.00 -19.84 -1.95
N PHE A 460 25.80 -18.79 -2.17
CA PHE A 460 25.39 -17.41 -1.83
C PHE A 460 24.45 -16.81 -2.88
N ARG A 461 24.39 -17.38 -4.09
CA ARG A 461 23.59 -16.88 -5.20
C ARG A 461 22.16 -17.41 -5.14
N ASP A 462 21.46 -17.17 -4.04
CA ASP A 462 20.02 -17.47 -3.98
C ASP A 462 19.25 -16.42 -4.78
N VAL A 463 19.09 -16.65 -6.09
CA VAL A 463 18.49 -15.69 -7.03
C VAL A 463 16.97 -15.70 -6.88
N CYS A 464 16.42 -14.53 -6.54
CA CYS A 464 15.06 -14.16 -6.86
C CYS A 464 15.07 -13.54 -8.27
#